data_AF-A0A261GKE6-F1
#
_entry.id   AF-A0A261GKE6-F1
#
_cell.length_a   1.000
_cell.length_b   1.000
_cell.length_c   1.000
_cell.angle_alpha   90.00
_cell.angle_beta   90.00
_cell.angle_gamma   90.00
#
_symmetry.space_group_name_H-M   'P 1'
#
loop_
_entity.id
_entity.type
_entity.pdbx_description
1 polymer ?
#
loop_
_entity_poly.entity_id
_entity_poly.type
_entity_poly.pdbx_seq_one_letter_code
_entity_poly.pdbx_strand_id
1 'polypeptide(L)'
;MLKKWMPVLLMVFLVGCSDPIPTDRLHYAGEWQSREMYLLILADGTVDYKRLKDGGSVSINAPLKEFHGDNFDVGIGPFSTTFQVSEPPHQEDNQWVMVVDGVRLTKSAE
;
A
#
# COMPACT_ATOMS: atom_id res chain seq x y z
N MET A 1 34.01 21.22 -38.35
CA MET A 1 33.77 21.81 -37.00
C MET A 1 32.88 20.85 -36.22
N LEU A 2 33.46 20.17 -35.24
CA LEU A 2 32.80 19.10 -34.47
C LEU A 2 31.84 19.74 -33.45
N LYS A 3 30.53 19.64 -33.68
CA LYS A 3 29.51 20.25 -32.83
C LYS A 3 29.38 19.43 -31.54
N LYS A 4 29.97 19.96 -30.47
CA LYS A 4 29.98 19.44 -29.09
C LYS A 4 28.61 18.89 -28.70
N TRP A 5 28.57 17.59 -28.42
CA TRP A 5 27.46 16.92 -27.75
C TRP A 5 27.38 17.47 -26.32
N MET A 6 26.28 18.13 -25.99
CA MET A 6 25.94 18.55 -24.63
C MET A 6 24.98 17.49 -24.09
N PRO A 7 25.39 16.61 -23.16
CA PRO A 7 24.45 15.67 -22.54
C PRO A 7 23.55 16.48 -21.62
N VAL A 8 22.29 16.65 -22.03
CA VAL A 8 21.23 17.16 -21.15
C VAL A 8 20.96 16.07 -20.12
N LEU A 9 21.43 16.30 -18.90
CA LEU A 9 21.11 15.48 -17.72
C LEU A 9 19.61 15.68 -17.43
N LEU A 10 18.79 14.80 -17.99
CA LEU A 10 17.35 14.74 -17.73
C LEU A 10 17.15 14.18 -16.32
N MET A 11 16.99 15.07 -15.34
CA MET A 11 16.56 14.71 -14.00
C MET A 11 15.08 14.33 -14.06
N VAL A 12 14.82 13.04 -14.30
CA VAL A 12 13.47 12.47 -14.24
C VAL A 12 13.04 12.47 -12.78
N PHE A 13 12.16 13.40 -12.40
CA PHE A 13 11.36 13.28 -11.19
C PHE A 13 10.34 12.16 -11.44
N LEU A 14 10.58 10.97 -10.86
CA LEU A 14 9.58 9.92 -10.77
C LEU A 14 8.52 10.36 -9.75
N VAL A 15 7.53 11.13 -10.21
CA VAL A 15 6.28 11.32 -9.48
C VAL A 15 5.39 10.10 -9.74
N GLY A 16 5.42 9.13 -8.82
CA GLY A 16 4.32 8.18 -8.68
C GLY A 16 3.17 8.93 -8.03
N CYS A 17 2.26 9.49 -8.82
CA CYS A 17 1.05 10.10 -8.27
C CYS A 17 0.12 8.95 -7.88
N SER A 18 -0.18 8.83 -6.60
CA SER A 18 -1.21 7.93 -6.07
C SER A 18 -2.59 8.50 -6.40
N ASP A 19 -3.53 7.66 -6.81
CA ASP A 19 -4.94 8.05 -6.90
C ASP A 19 -5.58 7.94 -5.50
N PRO A 20 -6.41 8.90 -5.08
CA PRO A 20 -7.05 8.86 -3.78
C PRO A 20 -7.97 7.64 -3.65
N ILE A 21 -8.08 7.14 -2.41
CA ILE A 21 -8.97 6.01 -2.12
C ILE A 21 -10.43 6.41 -2.44
N PRO A 22 -11.20 5.57 -3.15
CA PRO A 22 -12.62 5.78 -3.39
C PRO A 22 -13.39 6.02 -2.08
N THR A 23 -14.39 6.90 -2.11
CA THR A 23 -15.13 7.31 -0.89
C THR A 23 -15.80 6.15 -0.16
N ASP A 24 -16.24 5.13 -0.89
CA ASP A 24 -16.84 3.89 -0.35
C ASP A 24 -15.81 2.95 0.29
N ARG A 25 -14.51 3.19 0.11
CA ARG A 25 -13.38 2.39 0.61
C ARG A 25 -12.52 3.12 1.64
N LEU A 26 -12.89 4.33 2.06
CA LEU A 26 -12.12 5.12 3.03
C LEU A 26 -11.90 4.42 4.38
N HIS A 27 -12.70 3.42 4.73
CA HIS A 27 -12.52 2.61 5.94
C HIS A 27 -11.21 1.79 5.94
N TYR A 28 -10.64 1.52 4.75
CA TYR A 28 -9.31 0.91 4.62
C TYR A 28 -8.17 1.87 5.01
N ALA A 29 -8.37 3.19 4.89
CA ALA A 29 -7.34 4.16 5.25
C ALA A 29 -7.04 4.10 6.76
N GLY A 30 -5.78 4.15 7.11
CA GLY A 30 -5.26 4.15 8.47
C GLY A 30 -4.04 3.26 8.61
N GLU A 31 -3.55 3.21 9.85
CA GLU A 31 -2.44 2.35 10.23
C GLU A 31 -2.99 1.04 10.80
N TRP A 32 -2.52 -0.07 10.25
CA TRP A 32 -2.94 -1.42 10.61
C TRP A 32 -1.72 -2.25 11.01
N GLN A 33 -1.84 -2.96 12.12
CA GLN A 33 -0.71 -3.65 12.72
C GLN A 33 -1.07 -5.03 13.29
N SER A 34 -0.07 -5.91 13.28
CA SER A 34 0.02 -7.11 14.10
C SER A 34 1.48 -7.32 14.51
N ARG A 35 1.79 -8.45 15.17
CA ARG A 35 3.17 -8.79 15.53
C ARG A 35 4.09 -8.99 14.34
N GLU A 36 3.54 -9.41 13.20
CA GLU A 36 4.30 -9.82 12.03
C GLU A 36 4.06 -8.94 10.80
N MET A 37 3.10 -8.02 10.84
CA MET A 37 2.67 -7.25 9.69
C MET A 37 2.32 -5.82 10.07
N TYR A 38 2.84 -4.88 9.29
CA TYR A 38 2.54 -3.46 9.33
C TYR A 38 1.98 -3.04 7.97
N LEU A 39 0.91 -2.26 7.97
CA LEU A 39 0.27 -1.77 6.77
C LEU A 39 -0.33 -0.39 7.05
N LEU A 40 0.26 0.64 6.47
CA LEU A 40 -0.28 1.98 6.43
C LEU A 40 -0.91 2.22 5.07
N ILE A 41 -2.17 2.66 5.07
CA ILE A 41 -2.88 3.07 3.86
C ILE A 41 -3.33 4.51 4.08
N LEU A 42 -2.78 5.46 3.32
CA LEU A 42 -3.17 6.87 3.38
C LEU A 42 -4.37 7.11 2.46
N ALA A 43 -5.20 8.10 2.81
CA ALA A 43 -6.40 8.44 2.02
C ALA A 43 -6.07 8.90 0.59
N ASP A 44 -4.84 9.36 0.35
CA ASP A 44 -4.34 9.71 -0.98
C ASP A 44 -3.94 8.50 -1.84
N GLY A 45 -4.09 7.28 -1.31
CA GLY A 45 -3.75 6.03 -1.99
C GLY A 45 -2.31 5.57 -1.76
N THR A 46 -1.50 6.28 -0.99
CA THR A 46 -0.15 5.81 -0.64
C THR A 46 -0.21 4.62 0.31
N VAL A 47 0.54 3.56 0.01
CA VAL A 47 0.65 2.38 0.87
C VAL A 47 2.10 2.18 1.31
N ASP A 48 2.28 1.99 2.62
CA ASP A 48 3.53 1.52 3.21
C ASP A 48 3.29 0.21 3.95
N TYR A 49 4.06 -0.81 3.61
CA TYR A 49 3.86 -2.18 4.06
C TYR A 49 5.16 -2.79 4.51
N LYS A 50 5.09 -3.57 5.59
CA LYS A 50 6.18 -4.42 6.04
C LYS A 50 5.65 -5.74 6.60
N ARG A 51 6.28 -6.84 6.25
CA ARG A 51 5.94 -8.18 6.74
C ARG A 51 7.17 -8.96 7.17
N LEU A 52 7.09 -9.53 8.36
CA LEU A 52 8.03 -10.52 8.89
C LEU A 52 7.48 -11.91 8.55
N LYS A 53 8.27 -12.73 7.86
CA LYS A 53 7.91 -14.11 7.50
C LYS A 53 9.16 -14.94 7.27
N ASP A 54 9.16 -16.19 7.76
CA ASP A 54 10.23 -17.16 7.56
C ASP A 54 11.64 -16.65 7.96
N GLY A 55 11.71 -15.80 8.99
CA GLY A 55 12.96 -15.19 9.47
C GLY A 55 13.47 -14.02 8.62
N GLY A 56 12.76 -13.65 7.55
CA GLY A 56 13.03 -12.48 6.71
C GLY A 56 12.02 -11.34 6.92
N SER A 57 12.28 -10.22 6.23
CA SER A 57 11.37 -9.09 6.14
C SER A 57 11.19 -8.67 4.68
N VAL A 58 9.95 -8.40 4.28
CA VAL A 58 9.59 -7.78 3.00
C VAL A 58 8.97 -6.42 3.28
N SER A 59 9.25 -5.43 2.43
CA SER A 59 8.66 -4.10 2.51
C SER A 59 8.24 -3.59 1.15
N ILE A 60 7.12 -2.87 1.09
CA ILE A 60 6.59 -2.25 -0.13
C ILE A 60 6.19 -0.81 0.22
N ASN A 61 6.66 0.15 -0.57
CA ASN A 61 6.20 1.54 -0.53
C ASN A 61 5.80 1.94 -1.95
N ALA A 62 4.50 2.03 -2.20
CA ALA A 62 3.94 2.19 -3.54
C ALA A 62 2.47 2.63 -3.49
N PRO A 63 1.92 3.17 -4.60
CA PRO A 63 0.51 3.54 -4.65
C PRO A 63 -0.41 2.31 -4.68
N LEU A 64 -1.59 2.46 -4.07
CA LEU A 64 -2.76 1.62 -4.32
C LEU A 64 -3.23 1.88 -5.75
N LYS A 65 -3.33 0.81 -6.54
CA LYS A 65 -3.65 0.87 -7.96
C LYS A 65 -5.14 0.67 -8.20
N GLU A 66 -5.73 -0.37 -7.62
CA GLU A 66 -7.14 -0.70 -7.79
C GLU A 66 -7.63 -1.67 -6.71
N PHE A 67 -8.95 -1.71 -6.51
CA PHE A 67 -9.63 -2.70 -5.68
C PHE A 67 -10.32 -3.75 -6.56
N HIS A 68 -10.23 -5.02 -6.17
CA HIS A 68 -10.92 -6.16 -6.77
C HIS A 68 -11.82 -6.81 -5.71
N GLY A 69 -13.06 -6.32 -5.59
CA GLY A 69 -13.88 -6.64 -4.43
C GLY A 69 -13.27 -5.98 -3.19
N ASP A 70 -12.84 -6.77 -2.21
CA ASP A 70 -12.12 -6.28 -1.02
C ASP A 70 -10.61 -6.38 -1.14
N ASN A 71 -10.10 -7.18 -2.09
CA ASN A 71 -8.68 -7.26 -2.41
C ASN A 71 -8.21 -5.96 -3.05
N PHE A 72 -6.91 -5.66 -2.96
CA PHE A 72 -6.35 -4.49 -3.60
C PHE A 72 -4.94 -4.73 -4.12
N ASP A 73 -4.61 -4.07 -5.22
CA ASP A 73 -3.30 -4.11 -5.85
C ASP A 73 -2.48 -2.89 -5.44
N VAL A 74 -1.22 -3.10 -5.08
CA VAL A 74 -0.26 -2.05 -4.74
C VAL A 74 0.95 -2.16 -5.67
N GLY A 75 1.31 -1.07 -6.34
CA GLY A 75 2.44 -1.05 -7.26
C GLY A 75 2.29 -0.09 -8.44
N ILE A 76 3.25 -0.16 -9.37
CA ILE A 76 3.30 0.75 -10.53
C ILE A 76 3.42 -0.07 -11.82
N GLY A 77 2.50 0.20 -12.77
CA GLY A 77 2.50 -0.46 -14.08
C GLY A 77 2.30 -1.98 -13.97
N PRO A 78 3.18 -2.80 -14.57
CA PRO A 78 3.11 -4.27 -14.51
C PRO A 78 3.69 -4.85 -13.21
N PHE A 79 4.31 -4.03 -12.36
CA PHE A 79 4.90 -4.47 -11.10
C PHE A 79 3.96 -4.13 -9.95
N SER A 80 3.07 -5.07 -9.61
CA SER A 80 2.13 -4.95 -8.51
C SER A 80 2.09 -6.21 -7.65
N THR A 81 1.71 -6.02 -6.40
CA THR A 81 1.40 -7.09 -5.45
C THR A 81 -0.07 -6.98 -5.08
N THR A 82 -0.79 -8.11 -5.18
CA THR A 82 -2.18 -8.20 -4.73
C THR A 82 -2.20 -8.59 -3.26
N PHE A 83 -2.88 -7.78 -2.46
CA PHE A 83 -3.20 -8.07 -1.06
C PHE A 83 -4.59 -8.72 -1.00
N GLN A 84 -4.66 -9.93 -0.47
CA GLN A 84 -5.93 -10.66 -0.34
C GLN A 84 -6.60 -10.31 0.98
N VAL A 85 -7.80 -9.76 0.91
CA VAL A 85 -8.59 -9.37 2.07
C VAL A 85 -9.71 -10.39 2.26
N SER A 86 -9.59 -11.23 3.27
CA SER A 86 -10.61 -12.25 3.58
C SER A 86 -11.69 -11.74 4.53
N GLU A 87 -11.35 -10.74 5.33
CA GLU A 87 -12.29 -10.00 6.18
C GLU A 87 -12.02 -8.49 5.99
N PRO A 88 -12.94 -7.73 5.37
CA PRO A 88 -12.77 -6.30 5.19
C PRO A 88 -12.77 -5.56 6.54
N PRO A 89 -12.31 -4.30 6.59
CA PRO A 89 -12.34 -3.50 7.81
C PRO A 89 -13.73 -3.48 8.46
N HIS A 90 -13.80 -3.97 9.69
CA HIS A 90 -15.01 -3.98 10.50
C HIS A 90 -14.70 -3.76 11.98
N GLN A 91 -15.74 -3.53 12.78
CA GLN A 91 -15.64 -3.38 14.22
C GLN A 91 -15.85 -4.73 14.91
N GLU A 92 -14.92 -5.10 15.78
CA GLU A 92 -15.02 -6.24 16.69
C GLU A 92 -14.55 -5.79 18.07
N ASP A 93 -15.37 -6.00 19.10
CA ASP A 93 -15.06 -5.59 20.49
C ASP A 93 -14.57 -4.14 20.61
N ASN A 94 -15.19 -3.23 19.85
CA ASN A 94 -14.87 -1.80 19.82
C ASN A 94 -13.46 -1.47 19.28
N GLN A 95 -12.87 -2.39 18.51
CA GLN A 95 -11.58 -2.27 17.84
C GLN A 95 -11.79 -2.50 16.33
N TRP A 96 -11.18 -1.65 15.50
CA TRP A 96 -11.14 -1.89 14.05
C TRP A 96 -10.20 -3.04 13.75
N VAL A 97 -10.68 -4.00 12.96
CA VAL A 97 -9.97 -5.22 12.56
C VAL A 97 -10.14 -5.48 11.07
N MET A 98 -9.14 -6.12 10.46
CA MET A 98 -9.23 -6.68 9.10
C MET A 98 -8.30 -7.89 8.97
N VAL A 99 -8.53 -8.76 7.98
CA VAL A 99 -7.65 -9.89 7.70
C VAL A 99 -7.07 -9.77 6.30
N VAL A 100 -5.75 -9.63 6.21
CA VAL A 100 -4.99 -9.46 4.97
C VAL A 100 -3.93 -10.53 4.83
N ASP A 101 -3.93 -11.25 3.71
CA ASP A 101 -3.04 -12.38 3.44
C ASP A 101 -2.97 -13.39 4.60
N GLY A 102 -4.15 -13.68 5.18
CA GLY A 102 -4.32 -14.58 6.32
C GLY A 102 -3.86 -14.01 7.67
N VAL A 103 -3.48 -12.74 7.77
CA VAL A 103 -3.11 -12.08 9.03
C VAL A 103 -4.17 -11.12 9.49
N ARG A 104 -4.62 -11.34 10.72
CA ARG A 104 -5.47 -10.41 11.44
C ARG A 104 -4.66 -9.18 11.87
N LEU A 105 -5.14 -8.02 11.46
CA LEU A 105 -4.60 -6.72 11.77
C LEU A 105 -5.59 -5.94 12.64
N THR A 106 -5.07 -5.15 13.56
CA THR A 106 -5.82 -4.15 14.31
C THR A 106 -5.42 -2.76 13.86
N LYS A 107 -6.39 -1.87 13.72
CA LYS A 107 -6.11 -0.46 13.45
C LYS A 107 -5.51 0.21 14.69
N SER A 108 -4.45 0.99 14.53
CA SER A 108 -3.94 1.85 15.61
C SER A 108 -5.04 2.84 16.04
N ALA A 109 -5.12 3.13 17.33
CA ALA A 109 -5.88 4.27 17.81
C ALA A 109 -5.15 5.56 17.36
N GLU A 110 -5.89 6.50 16.76
CA GLU A 110 -5.36 7.83 16.42
C GLU A 110 -4.99 8.65 17.67
#